data_AF-A0A0F9U0E5-F1
#
_entry.id   AF-A0A0F9U0E5-F1
#
_cell.length_a   1.000
_cell.length_b   1.000
_cell.length_c   1.000
_cell.angle_alpha   90.00
_cell.angle_beta   90.00
_cell.angle_gamma   90.00
#
_symmetry.space_group_name_H-M   'P 1'
#
loop_
_entity.id
_entity.type
_entity.pdbx_description
1 polymer ?
#
loop_
_entity_poly.entity_id
_entity_poly.type
_entity_poly.pdbx_seq_one_letter_code
_entity_poly.pdbx_strand_id
1 'polypeptide(L)'
;GKINFLHILSNYELDKEQKKNKSALSTMFEDIMHEYHEVPDTDIIDAVTDFQSKHGTDFLVMIQNKHTFFERFFAEPVIQKIGFHVNVPFMVIPHVGSEQ
;
A
#
# COMPACT_ATOMS: atom_id res chain seq x y z
N GLY A 1 8.92 -5.65 15.93
CA GLY A 1 7.96 -5.88 14.82
C GLY A 1 8.68 -5.62 13.51
N LYS A 2 8.26 -6.27 12.42
CA LYS A 2 8.80 -6.06 11.07
C LYS A 2 7.77 -5.31 10.24
N ILE A 3 8.21 -4.39 9.38
CA ILE A 3 7.35 -3.69 8.43
C ILE A 3 7.49 -4.33 7.06
N ASN A 4 6.38 -4.67 6.42
CA ASN A 4 6.37 -5.11 5.02
C ASN A 4 5.74 -4.00 4.17
N PHE A 5 6.52 -3.42 3.26
CA PHE A 5 6.03 -2.47 2.28
C PHE A 5 5.60 -3.23 1.02
N LEU A 6 4.29 -3.25 0.76
CA LEU A 6 3.72 -3.84 -0.44
C LEU A 6 3.41 -2.75 -1.47
N HIS A 7 3.96 -2.88 -2.67
CA HIS A 7 3.60 -2.06 -3.82
C HIS A 7 3.02 -2.95 -4.93
N ILE A 8 1.79 -2.64 -5.34
CA ILE A 8 1.14 -3.30 -6.48
C ILE A 8 1.52 -2.49 -7.73
N LEU A 9 2.26 -3.14 -8.62
CA LEU A 9 2.83 -2.56 -9.82
C LEU A 9 1.77 -2.39 -10.90
N SER A 10 1.44 -1.15 -11.28
CA SER A 10 0.59 -0.88 -12.47
C SER A 10 1.35 -1.00 -13.80
N ASN A 11 2.68 -1.11 -13.76
CA ASN A 11 3.60 -1.23 -14.90
C ASN A 11 4.71 -2.23 -14.54
N TYR A 12 5.48 -2.72 -15.51
CA TYR A 12 6.54 -3.72 -15.28
C TYR A 12 7.63 -3.31 -14.27
N GLU A 13 7.87 -2.01 -14.07
CA GLU A 13 8.87 -1.51 -13.12
C GLU A 13 8.42 -0.23 -12.42
N LEU A 14 9.02 0.05 -11.26
CA LEU A 14 8.90 1.34 -10.59
C LEU A 14 9.43 2.49 -11.47
N ASP A 15 8.66 3.57 -11.54
CA ASP A 15 9.10 4.82 -12.16
C ASP A 15 10.17 5.56 -11.31
N LYS A 16 10.67 6.68 -11.84
CA LYS A 16 11.72 7.46 -11.15
C LYS A 16 11.26 8.03 -9.80
N GLU A 17 10.00 8.44 -9.69
CA GLU A 17 9.44 9.00 -8.47
C GLU A 17 9.21 7.91 -7.43
N GLN A 18 8.66 6.77 -7.84
CA GLN A 18 8.49 5.58 -7.01
C GLN A 18 9.83 5.06 -6.48
N LYS A 19 10.87 4.97 -7.33
CA LYS A 19 12.24 4.60 -6.92
C LYS A 19 12.81 5.59 -5.90
N LYS A 20 12.59 6.89 -6.09
CA LYS A 20 13.00 7.93 -5.13
C LYS A 20 12.26 7.78 -3.79
N ASN A 21 10.96 7.54 -3.81
CA ASN A 21 10.14 7.37 -2.60
C ASN A 21 10.54 6.11 -1.83
N LYS A 22 10.79 4.99 -2.52
CA LYS A 22 11.32 3.76 -1.91
C LYS A 22 12.65 4.00 -1.20
N SER A 23 13.57 4.75 -1.83
CA SER A 23 14.85 5.12 -1.21
C SER A 23 14.64 5.98 0.05
N ALA A 24 13.75 6.98 -0.02
CA ALA A 24 13.43 7.82 1.13
C ALA A 24 12.82 7.03 2.29
N LEU A 25 11.90 6.09 2.01
CA LEU A 25 11.36 5.18 3.02
C LEU A 25 12.45 4.32 3.64
N SER A 26 13.39 3.80 2.84
CA SER A 26 14.49 2.98 3.35
C SER A 26 15.38 3.75 4.32
N THR A 27 15.61 5.03 4.08
CA THR A 27 16.33 5.91 5.01
C THR A 27 15.49 6.20 6.26
N MET A 28 14.20 6.50 6.11
CA MET A 28 13.31 6.82 7.24
C MET A 28 13.14 5.65 8.22
N PHE A 29 13.21 4.42 7.72
CA PHE A 29 13.01 3.20 8.49
C PHE A 29 14.30 2.39 8.69
N GLU A 30 15.48 3.01 8.60
CA GLU A 30 16.77 2.31 8.67
C GLU A 30 16.97 1.51 9.97
N ASP A 31 16.44 2.01 11.08
CA ASP A 31 16.51 1.35 12.41
C ASP A 31 15.39 0.33 12.65
N ILE A 32 14.46 0.17 11.71
CA ILE A 32 13.33 -0.76 11.82
C ILE A 32 13.50 -1.88 10.79
N MET A 33 13.41 -3.13 11.23
CA MET A 33 13.43 -4.27 10.31
C MET A 33 12.28 -4.14 9.29
N HIS A 34 12.63 -4.01 8.01
CA HIS A 34 11.65 -3.83 6.95
C HIS A 34 12.04 -4.54 5.65
N GLU A 35 11.03 -4.91 4.86
CA GLU A 35 11.19 -5.50 3.53
C GLU A 35 10.25 -4.84 2.53
N TYR A 36 10.69 -4.79 1.27
CA TYR A 36 9.92 -4.28 0.15
C TYR A 36 9.49 -5.42 -0.76
N HIS A 37 8.22 -5.42 -1.13
CA HIS A 37 7.59 -6.41 -1.98
C HIS A 37 6.89 -5.69 -3.12
N GLU A 38 7.17 -6.14 -4.33
CA GLU A 38 6.56 -5.64 -5.55
C GLU A 38 5.78 -6.80 -6.17
N VAL A 39 4.47 -6.64 -6.30
CA VAL A 39 3.59 -7.66 -6.89
C VAL A 39 3.00 -7.11 -8.19
N PRO A 40 2.85 -7.93 -9.24
CA PRO A 40 2.27 -7.49 -10.50
C PRO A 40 0.81 -7.04 -10.33
N ASP A 41 0.34 -6.20 -11.25
CA ASP A 41 -1.05 -5.72 -11.26
C ASP A 41 -2.02 -6.90 -11.25
N THR A 42 -2.71 -7.05 -10.14
CA THR A 42 -3.67 -8.10 -9.82
C THR A 42 -4.80 -7.45 -9.03
N ASP A 43 -5.94 -8.13 -8.86
CA ASP A 43 -6.98 -7.58 -8.00
C ASP A 43 -6.40 -7.27 -6.60
N ILE A 44 -6.63 -6.06 -6.12
CA ILE A 44 -6.04 -5.57 -4.87
C ILE A 44 -6.44 -6.41 -3.66
N ILE A 45 -7.63 -7.02 -3.67
CA ILE A 45 -8.10 -7.90 -2.60
C ILE A 45 -7.29 -9.19 -2.61
N ASP A 46 -7.07 -9.78 -3.78
CA ASP A 46 -6.27 -10.99 -3.93
C ASP A 46 -4.83 -10.73 -3.52
N ALA A 47 -4.23 -9.63 -4.00
CA ALA A 47 -2.87 -9.23 -3.69
C ALA A 47 -2.65 -9.05 -2.17
N VAL A 48 -3.55 -8.32 -1.49
CA VAL A 48 -3.46 -8.10 -0.03
C VAL A 48 -3.67 -9.41 0.72
N THR A 49 -4.67 -10.20 0.36
CA THR A 49 -5.00 -11.45 1.06
C THR A 49 -3.89 -12.50 0.93
N ASP A 50 -3.37 -12.69 -0.28
CA ASP A 50 -2.24 -13.57 -0.55
C ASP A 50 -1.00 -13.13 0.23
N PHE A 51 -0.74 -11.83 0.26
CA PHE A 51 0.40 -11.27 0.98
C PHE A 51 0.27 -11.53 2.49
N GLN A 52 -0.89 -11.25 3.07
CA GLN A 52 -1.16 -11.51 4.48
C GLN A 52 -0.98 -12.99 4.84
N SER A 53 -1.46 -13.91 3.99
CA SER A 53 -1.32 -15.35 4.21
C SER A 53 0.14 -15.82 4.15
N LYS A 54 0.99 -15.20 3.33
CA LYS A 54 2.39 -15.62 3.14
C LYS A 54 3.32 -15.05 4.21
N HIS A 55 3.08 -13.82 4.65
CA HIS A 55 4.01 -13.08 5.49
C HIS A 55 3.59 -12.98 6.96
N GLY A 56 2.33 -13.27 7.28
CA GLY A 56 1.75 -12.94 8.58
C GLY A 56 1.64 -11.43 8.75
N THR A 57 0.45 -10.93 9.04
CA THR A 57 0.23 -9.49 9.20
C THR A 57 -0.68 -9.30 10.38
N ASP A 58 -0.25 -8.52 11.36
CA ASP A 58 -1.05 -8.21 12.57
C ASP A 58 -1.76 -6.85 12.46
N PHE A 59 -1.37 -6.02 11.49
CA PHE A 59 -1.89 -4.68 11.28
C PHE A 59 -1.71 -4.27 9.82
N LEU A 60 -2.77 -3.75 9.20
CA LEU A 60 -2.72 -3.28 7.81
C LEU A 60 -2.80 -1.76 7.76
N VAL A 61 -1.89 -1.14 6.98
CA VAL A 61 -1.91 0.29 6.68
C VAL A 61 -1.98 0.51 5.17
N MET A 62 -2.94 1.31 4.73
CA MET A 62 -3.06 1.75 3.34
C MET A 62 -2.89 3.27 3.26
N ILE A 63 -2.06 3.73 2.31
CA ILE A 63 -1.92 5.15 1.98
C ILE A 63 -2.82 5.45 0.78
N GLN A 64 -3.75 6.38 0.94
CA GLN A 64 -4.62 6.82 -0.14
C GLN A 64 -3.86 7.81 -1.04
N ASN A 65 -3.53 7.45 -2.29
CA ASN A 65 -2.77 8.31 -3.20
C ASN A 65 -3.66 9.12 -4.16
N LYS A 66 -3.21 10.34 -4.53
CA LYS A 66 -3.91 11.26 -5.45
C LYS A 66 -4.00 10.76 -6.90
N HIS A 67 -3.05 9.93 -7.36
CA HIS A 67 -3.09 9.40 -8.73
C HIS A 67 -4.25 8.42 -8.96
N THR A 68 -4.69 7.72 -7.91
CA THR A 68 -5.93 6.92 -7.88
C THR A 68 -7.19 7.77 -7.61
N PHE A 69 -7.03 9.05 -7.25
CA PHE A 69 -8.11 9.94 -6.81
C PHE A 69 -8.81 10.68 -7.96
N PHE A 70 -8.18 10.85 -9.14
CA PHE A 70 -8.88 11.42 -10.30
C PHE A 70 -10.03 10.52 -10.79
N GLU A 71 -10.11 9.28 -10.31
CA GLU A 71 -11.24 8.39 -10.46
C GLU A 71 -12.06 8.30 -9.15
N ARG A 72 -12.68 9.41 -8.72
CA ARG A 72 -13.50 9.51 -7.49
C ARG A 72 -14.61 8.44 -7.30
N PHE A 73 -14.82 7.54 -8.26
CA PHE A 73 -15.75 6.41 -8.18
C PHE A 73 -15.13 5.08 -7.69
N PHE A 74 -13.80 4.90 -7.63
CA PHE A 74 -13.20 3.58 -7.34
C PHE A 74 -12.46 3.46 -5.99
N ALA A 75 -11.99 4.56 -5.39
CA ALA A 75 -11.19 4.48 -4.17
C ALA A 75 -12.01 4.05 -2.92
N GLU A 76 -13.21 4.60 -2.73
CA GLU A 76 -14.08 4.22 -1.61
C GLU A 76 -14.55 2.75 -1.71
N PRO A 77 -14.98 2.24 -2.88
CA PRO A 77 -15.24 0.80 -3.05
C PRO A 77 -14.05 -0.09 -2.71
N VAL A 78 -12.81 0.29 -3.07
CA VAL A 78 -11.61 -0.52 -2.76
C VAL A 78 -11.33 -0.55 -1.26
N ILE A 79 -11.33 0.61 -0.59
CA ILE A 79 -11.10 0.69 0.86
C ILE A 79 -12.17 -0.12 1.61
N GLN A 80 -13.44 0.02 1.22
CA GLN A 80 -14.53 -0.76 1.81
C GLN A 80 -14.34 -2.26 1.57
N LYS A 81 -14.03 -2.67 0.33
CA LYS A 81 -13.76 -4.08 0.01
C LYS A 81 -12.63 -4.64 0.87
N ILE A 82 -11.49 -3.95 1.00
CA ILE A 82 -10.39 -4.39 1.88
C ILE A 82 -10.89 -4.50 3.32
N GLY A 83 -11.55 -3.46 3.83
CA GLY A 83 -12.08 -3.42 5.19
C GLY A 83 -13.08 -4.54 5.52
N PHE A 84 -13.84 -5.04 4.54
CA PHE A 84 -14.75 -6.17 4.71
C PHE A 84 -14.06 -7.55 4.69
N HIS A 85 -12.84 -7.66 4.15
CA HIS A 85 -12.14 -8.94 3.98
C HIS A 85 -10.99 -9.16 4.97
N VAL A 86 -10.40 -8.09 5.50
CA VAL A 86 -9.26 -8.20 6.42
C VAL A 86 -9.70 -8.50 7.86
N ASN A 87 -9.00 -9.43 8.51
CA ASN A 87 -9.30 -9.85 9.90
C ASN A 87 -8.38 -9.18 10.93
N VAL A 88 -7.72 -8.09 10.55
CA VAL A 88 -6.74 -7.37 11.37
C VAL A 88 -7.11 -5.90 11.41
N PRO A 89 -6.69 -5.15 12.44
CA PRO A 89 -6.93 -3.72 12.47
C PRO A 89 -6.38 -3.06 11.19
N PHE A 90 -7.23 -2.28 10.56
CA PHE A 90 -6.96 -1.65 9.27
C PHE A 90 -7.00 -0.13 9.41
N MET A 91 -5.89 0.51 9.07
CA MET A 91 -5.74 1.97 9.09
C MET A 91 -5.59 2.50 7.67
N VAL A 92 -6.35 3.55 7.35
CA VAL A 92 -6.22 4.30 6.10
C VAL A 92 -5.66 5.68 6.42
N ILE A 93 -4.53 6.01 5.80
CA ILE A 93 -3.95 7.35 5.86
C ILE A 93 -4.44 8.11 4.62
N PRO A 94 -5.33 9.10 4.77
CA PRO A 94 -5.82 9.87 3.64
C PRO A 94 -4.70 10.77 3.09
N HIS A 95 -4.74 11.04 1.78
CA HIS A 95 -3.92 12.12 1.23
C HIS A 95 -4.37 13.43 1.88
N VAL A 96 -3.49 14.09 2.62
CA VAL A 96 -3.74 15.45 3.11
C VAL A 96 -3.66 16.38 1.90
N GLY A 97 -4.79 16.69 1.29
CA GLY A 97 -4.84 17.77 0.30
C GLY A 97 -4.43 19.04 1.02
N SER A 98 -3.30 19.64 0.64
CA SER A 98 -3.13 21.06 0.85
C SER A 98 -4.25 21.73 0.06
N GLU A 99 -5.31 22.16 0.73
CA GLU A 99 -6.22 23.15 0.18
C GLU A 99 -5.36 24.39 -0.15
N GLN A 100 -5.14 24.61 -1.44
CA GLN A 100 -4.77 25.90 -2.02
C GLN A 100 -5.75 26.15 -3.16
#